data_AF-A0A3D4HBQ5-F1
#
_entry.id   AF-A0A3D4HBQ5-F1
#
_cell.length_a   1.000
_cell.length_b   1.000
_cell.length_c   1.000
_cell.angle_alpha   90.00
_cell.angle_beta   90.00
_cell.angle_gamma   90.00
#
_symmetry.space_group_name_H-M   'P 1'
#
loop_
_entity.id
_entity.type
_entity.pdbx_description
1 polymer ?
#
loop_
_entity_poly.entity_id
_entity_poly.type
_entity_poly.pdbx_seq_one_letter_code
_entity_poly.pdbx_strand_id
1 'polypeptide(L)'
;MTNKNIVTKEDLSLVETEVSLAEKAAQIKTDVDVENAAEVLISLKTQVDAIEEKRKEYTQPAQETIDRINDDFKQLTKPRMSYITMLKEKIVEYVSIRKKEISSKEKELQIELKDRSLVLDNGLNKIVCSTGELRFRKSVDVKVTNRNIVPEKYWILDEKTIEKDLDAGIEIPGVKIKINPIASVAIYADK
;
A
#
# COMPACT_ATOMS: atom_id res chain seq x y z
N MET A 1 16.60 2.13 -34.63
CA MET A 1 15.37 2.88 -34.99
C MET A 1 15.62 4.32 -34.65
N THR A 2 15.66 5.22 -35.63
CA THR A 2 15.85 6.65 -35.40
C THR A 2 14.64 7.19 -34.66
N ASN A 3 14.88 7.73 -33.46
CA ASN A 3 13.84 8.31 -32.61
C ASN A 3 13.35 9.61 -33.29
N LYS A 4 12.39 9.49 -34.21
CA LYS A 4 11.72 10.66 -34.79
C LYS A 4 10.81 11.21 -33.70
N ASN A 5 11.11 12.42 -33.23
CA ASN A 5 10.22 13.14 -32.33
C ASN A 5 8.84 13.31 -33.00
N ILE A 6 7.79 13.08 -32.21
CA ILE A 6 6.39 13.23 -32.65
C ILE A 6 6.09 14.71 -32.93
N VAL A 7 6.74 15.62 -32.18
CA VAL A 7 6.70 17.07 -32.39
C VAL A 7 7.89 17.48 -33.23
N THR A 8 7.63 18.15 -34.35
CA THR A 8 8.65 18.65 -35.27
C THR A 8 9.08 20.07 -34.92
N LYS A 9 10.19 20.54 -35.52
CA LYS A 9 10.62 21.94 -35.38
C LYS A 9 9.65 22.92 -36.05
N GLU A 10 8.98 22.47 -37.10
CA GLU A 10 7.96 23.26 -37.82
C GLU A 10 6.75 23.49 -36.91
N ASP A 11 6.28 22.46 -36.20
CA ASP A 11 5.19 22.57 -35.22
C ASP A 11 5.49 23.61 -34.14
N LEU A 12 6.73 23.60 -33.61
CA LEU A 12 7.15 24.57 -32.58
C LEU A 12 7.19 26.01 -33.11
N SER A 13 7.63 26.22 -34.35
CA SER A 13 7.65 27.56 -34.97
C SER A 13 6.24 28.11 -35.25
N LEU A 14 5.28 27.23 -35.55
CA LEU A 14 3.88 27.61 -35.70
C LEU A 14 3.29 28.08 -34.37
N VAL A 15 3.57 27.36 -33.27
CA VAL A 15 3.15 27.76 -31.92
C VAL A 15 3.71 29.14 -31.54
N GLU A 16 4.99 29.40 -31.80
CA GLU A 16 5.59 30.73 -31.52
C GLU A 16 4.86 31.86 -32.29
N THR A 17 4.48 31.59 -33.53
CA THR A 17 3.73 32.54 -34.37
C THR A 17 2.32 32.78 -33.83
N GLU A 18 1.62 31.71 -33.45
CA GLU A 18 0.28 31.74 -32.88
C GLU A 18 0.24 32.45 -31.52
N VAL A 19 1.25 32.21 -30.67
CA VAL A 19 1.40 32.92 -29.39
C VAL A 19 1.59 34.42 -29.63
N SER A 20 2.43 34.82 -30.59
CA SER A 20 2.61 36.23 -30.93
C SER A 20 1.32 36.88 -31.45
N LEU A 21 0.51 36.16 -32.22
CA LEU A 21 -0.80 36.63 -32.68
C LEU A 21 -1.79 36.77 -31.51
N ALA A 22 -1.81 35.81 -30.59
CA ALA A 22 -2.63 35.84 -29.39
C ALA A 22 -2.28 37.00 -28.46
N GLU A 23 -0.99 37.27 -28.26
CA GLU A 23 -0.50 38.39 -27.45
C GLU A 23 -0.95 39.75 -28.01
N LYS A 24 -0.98 39.89 -29.34
CA LYS A 24 -1.50 41.09 -30.00
C LYS A 24 -3.01 41.20 -29.85
N ALA A 25 -3.73 40.10 -30.08
CA ALA A 25 -5.18 40.04 -29.95
C ALA A 25 -5.68 40.29 -28.52
N ALA A 26 -4.83 40.02 -27.51
CA ALA A 26 -5.15 40.30 -26.11
C ALA A 26 -5.21 41.81 -25.77
N GLN A 27 -4.73 42.70 -26.65
CA GLN A 27 -4.75 44.15 -26.43
C GLN A 27 -6.09 44.78 -26.84
N ILE A 28 -7.15 44.47 -26.10
CA ILE A 28 -8.52 44.89 -26.42
C ILE A 28 -8.77 46.35 -25.98
N LYS A 29 -9.15 47.22 -26.92
CA LYS A 29 -9.52 48.63 -26.64
C LYS A 29 -10.87 49.02 -27.23
N THR A 30 -11.33 48.28 -28.24
CA THR A 30 -12.54 48.55 -29.02
C THR A 30 -13.36 47.28 -29.23
N ASP A 31 -14.61 47.42 -29.65
CA ASP A 31 -15.49 46.27 -29.94
C ASP A 31 -14.93 45.39 -31.08
N VAL A 32 -14.24 45.99 -32.06
CA VAL A 32 -13.56 45.26 -33.14
C VAL A 32 -12.41 44.40 -32.59
N ASP A 33 -11.71 44.86 -31.55
CA ASP A 33 -10.66 44.06 -30.91
C ASP A 33 -11.24 42.85 -30.17
N VAL A 34 -12.48 42.97 -29.65
CA VAL A 34 -13.18 41.85 -29.02
C VAL A 34 -13.51 40.76 -30.04
N GLU A 35 -14.01 41.14 -31.22
CA GLU A 35 -14.28 40.20 -32.31
C GLU A 35 -13.00 39.48 -32.75
N ASN A 36 -11.91 40.22 -32.97
CA ASN A 36 -10.60 39.65 -33.33
C ASN A 36 -10.06 38.71 -32.24
N ALA A 37 -10.17 39.09 -30.97
CA ALA A 37 -9.74 38.25 -29.85
C ALA A 37 -10.56 36.96 -29.75
N ALA A 38 -11.88 37.04 -30.01
CA ALA A 38 -12.76 35.87 -30.02
C ALA A 38 -12.39 34.89 -31.15
N GLU A 39 -12.09 35.39 -32.35
CA GLU A 39 -11.64 34.55 -33.47
C GLU A 39 -10.33 33.81 -33.14
N VAL A 40 -9.34 34.54 -32.61
CA VAL A 40 -8.06 33.95 -32.21
C VAL A 40 -8.25 32.91 -31.11
N LEU A 41 -9.10 33.19 -30.11
CA LEU A 41 -9.41 32.27 -29.03
C LEU A 41 -10.05 30.97 -29.54
N ILE A 42 -11.05 31.07 -30.43
CA ILE A 42 -11.72 29.90 -31.02
C ILE A 42 -10.74 29.05 -31.83
N SER A 43 -9.87 29.71 -32.61
CA SER A 43 -8.83 29.02 -33.38
C SER A 43 -7.86 28.25 -32.48
N LEU A 44 -7.30 28.91 -31.46
CA LEU A 44 -6.39 28.28 -30.50
C LEU A 44 -7.05 27.11 -29.78
N LYS A 45 -8.31 27.25 -29.36
CA LYS A 45 -9.04 26.17 -28.69
C LYS A 45 -9.20 24.96 -29.60
N THR A 46 -9.54 25.20 -30.87
CA THR A 46 -9.70 24.14 -31.87
C THR A 46 -8.38 23.40 -32.13
N GLN A 47 -7.27 24.13 -32.18
CA GLN A 47 -5.93 23.54 -32.33
C GLN A 47 -5.51 22.71 -31.10
N VAL A 48 -5.75 23.23 -29.88
CA VAL A 48 -5.49 22.49 -28.64
C VAL A 48 -6.29 21.19 -28.62
N ASP A 49 -7.57 21.23 -28.98
CA ASP A 49 -8.41 20.04 -29.03
C ASP A 49 -7.90 19.03 -30.06
N ALA A 50 -7.49 19.48 -31.25
CA ALA A 50 -6.91 18.61 -32.27
C ALA A 50 -5.59 17.96 -31.81
N ILE A 51 -4.74 18.69 -31.08
CA ILE A 51 -3.49 18.16 -30.51
C ILE A 51 -3.80 17.09 -29.44
N GLU A 52 -4.76 17.34 -28.57
CA GLU A 52 -5.16 16.37 -27.55
C GLU A 52 -5.80 15.11 -28.16
N GLU A 53 -6.63 15.24 -29.19
CA GLU A 53 -7.15 14.08 -29.91
C GLU A 53 -6.03 13.26 -30.56
N LYS A 54 -5.09 13.92 -31.24
CA LYS A 54 -3.91 13.25 -31.80
C LYS A 54 -3.04 12.59 -30.73
N ARG A 55 -2.87 13.22 -29.57
CA ARG A 55 -2.19 12.61 -28.41
C ARG A 55 -2.92 11.33 -27.97
N LYS A 56 -4.25 11.36 -27.86
CA LYS A 56 -5.05 10.19 -27.48
C LYS A 56 -4.90 9.05 -28.48
N GLU A 57 -4.87 9.32 -29.78
CA GLU A 57 -4.63 8.31 -30.83
C GLU A 57 -3.34 7.50 -30.57
N TYR A 58 -2.29 8.13 -30.04
CA TYR A 58 -1.06 7.44 -29.68
C TYR A 58 -1.11 6.79 -28.30
N THR A 59 -1.65 7.48 -27.29
CA THR A 59 -1.58 7.01 -25.90
C THR A 59 -2.62 5.94 -25.56
N GLN A 60 -3.80 6.00 -26.17
CA GLN A 60 -4.91 5.11 -25.85
C GLN A 60 -4.60 3.64 -26.19
N PRO A 61 -4.07 3.27 -27.37
CA PRO A 61 -3.73 1.87 -27.66
C PRO A 61 -2.64 1.32 -26.72
N ALA A 62 -1.69 2.16 -26.32
CA ALA A 62 -0.65 1.79 -25.36
C ALA A 62 -1.26 1.55 -23.97
N GLN A 63 -2.15 2.43 -23.52
CA GLN A 63 -2.86 2.29 -22.25
C GLN A 63 -3.73 1.04 -22.24
N GLU A 64 -4.52 0.80 -23.29
CA GLU A 64 -5.34 -0.42 -23.44
C GLU A 64 -4.49 -1.70 -23.42
N THR A 65 -3.29 -1.64 -24.00
CA THR A 65 -2.33 -2.76 -23.97
C THR A 65 -1.79 -2.99 -22.56
N ILE A 66 -1.43 -1.93 -21.84
CA ILE A 66 -0.99 -1.99 -20.44
C ILE A 66 -2.10 -2.57 -19.56
N ASP A 67 -3.34 -2.12 -19.75
CA ASP A 67 -4.49 -2.60 -18.99
C ASP A 67 -4.77 -4.08 -19.24
N ARG A 68 -4.70 -4.51 -20.51
CA ARG A 68 -4.82 -5.93 -20.86
C ARG A 68 -3.74 -6.79 -20.20
N ILE A 69 -2.47 -6.35 -20.27
CA ILE A 69 -1.36 -7.05 -19.63
C ILE A 69 -1.60 -7.16 -18.12
N ASN A 70 -1.99 -6.05 -17.48
CA ASN A 70 -2.28 -6.04 -16.05
C ASN A 70 -3.41 -6.99 -15.69
N ASP A 71 -4.46 -7.05 -16.51
CA ASP A 71 -5.59 -7.94 -16.28
C ASP A 71 -5.22 -9.41 -16.46
N ASP A 72 -4.41 -9.76 -17.46
CA ASP A 72 -3.86 -11.11 -17.62
C ASP A 72 -3.05 -11.53 -16.38
N PHE A 73 -2.17 -10.66 -15.88
CA PHE A 73 -1.40 -10.95 -14.66
C PHE A 73 -2.28 -10.99 -13.40
N LYS A 74 -3.33 -10.17 -13.31
CA LYS A 74 -4.31 -10.27 -12.21
C LYS A 74 -5.04 -11.61 -12.23
N GLN A 75 -5.45 -12.10 -13.40
CA GLN A 75 -6.10 -13.41 -13.52
C GLN A 75 -5.18 -14.54 -13.03
N LEU A 76 -3.88 -14.44 -13.31
CA LEU A 76 -2.88 -15.40 -12.86
C LEU A 76 -2.55 -15.28 -11.36
N THR A 77 -2.50 -14.06 -10.82
CA THR A 77 -2.05 -13.81 -9.44
C THR A 77 -3.17 -13.94 -8.42
N LYS A 78 -4.40 -13.50 -8.73
CA LYS A 78 -5.55 -13.50 -7.82
C LYS A 78 -5.85 -14.88 -7.19
N PRO A 79 -5.98 -16.00 -7.95
CA PRO A 79 -6.23 -17.30 -7.33
C PRO A 79 -5.07 -17.76 -6.46
N ARG A 80 -3.81 -17.52 -6.88
CA ARG A 80 -2.62 -17.86 -6.09
C ARG A 80 -2.57 -17.08 -4.78
N MET A 81 -2.84 -15.78 -4.83
CA MET A 81 -2.92 -14.94 -3.63
C MET A 81 -4.04 -15.39 -2.69
N SER A 82 -5.19 -15.80 -3.23
CA SER A 82 -6.27 -16.40 -2.44
C SER A 82 -5.81 -17.66 -1.70
N TYR A 83 -5.13 -18.59 -2.39
CA TYR A 83 -4.57 -19.78 -1.76
C TYR A 83 -3.46 -19.47 -0.75
N ILE A 84 -2.59 -18.51 -1.04
CA ILE A 84 -1.56 -18.06 -0.09
C ILE A 84 -2.21 -17.56 1.20
N THR A 85 -3.25 -16.73 1.11
CA THR A 85 -3.99 -16.22 2.27
C THR A 85 -4.65 -17.37 3.04
N MET A 86 -5.38 -18.25 2.34
CA MET A 86 -6.03 -19.42 2.94
C MET A 86 -5.04 -20.31 3.68
N LEU A 87 -3.89 -20.62 3.06
CA LEU A 87 -2.85 -21.45 3.67
C LEU A 87 -2.25 -20.75 4.91
N LYS A 88 -1.97 -19.45 4.84
CA LYS A 88 -1.48 -18.69 6.01
C LYS A 88 -2.48 -18.76 7.16
N GLU A 89 -3.76 -18.56 6.90
CA GLU A 89 -4.82 -18.66 7.91
C GLU A 89 -4.86 -20.06 8.55
N LYS A 90 -4.82 -21.12 7.74
CA LYS A 90 -4.81 -22.50 8.24
C LYS A 90 -3.56 -22.85 9.05
N ILE A 91 -2.39 -22.34 8.65
CA ILE A 91 -1.16 -22.51 9.42
C ILE A 91 -1.27 -21.76 10.75
N VAL A 92 -1.77 -20.50 10.75
CA VAL A 92 -2.01 -19.74 11.99
C VAL A 92 -2.97 -20.46 12.92
N GLU A 93 -4.09 -20.95 12.39
CA GLU A 93 -5.10 -21.71 13.13
C GLU A 93 -4.48 -22.96 13.79
N TYR A 94 -3.78 -23.78 13.01
CA TYR A 94 -3.12 -24.99 13.49
C TYR A 94 -2.09 -24.70 14.59
N VAL A 95 -1.18 -23.74 14.35
CA VAL A 95 -0.13 -23.40 15.31
C VAL A 95 -0.72 -22.78 16.57
N SER A 96 -1.83 -22.05 16.47
CA SER A 96 -2.57 -21.53 17.63
C SER A 96 -3.18 -22.64 18.48
N ILE A 97 -3.76 -23.66 17.86
CA ILE A 97 -4.27 -24.85 18.57
C ILE A 97 -3.12 -25.57 19.27
N ARG A 98 -2.01 -25.83 18.55
CA ARG A 98 -0.84 -26.50 19.13
C ARG A 98 -0.21 -25.74 20.29
N LYS A 99 -0.09 -24.41 20.21
CA LYS A 99 0.40 -23.61 21.34
C LYS A 99 -0.50 -23.71 22.56
N LYS A 100 -1.84 -23.78 22.38
CA LYS A 100 -2.77 -24.00 23.50
C LYS A 100 -2.59 -25.38 24.13
N GLU A 101 -2.47 -26.43 23.31
CA GLU A 101 -2.22 -27.80 23.79
C GLU A 101 -0.94 -27.91 24.60
N ILE A 102 0.17 -27.34 24.09
CA ILE A 102 1.46 -27.35 24.78
C ILE A 102 1.35 -26.57 26.10
N SER A 103 0.76 -25.38 26.08
CA SER A 103 0.60 -24.57 27.29
C SER A 103 -0.26 -25.24 28.37
N SER A 104 -1.28 -26.00 27.99
CA SER A 104 -2.06 -26.80 28.94
C SER A 104 -1.21 -27.91 29.58
N LYS A 105 -0.45 -28.65 28.78
CA LYS A 105 0.45 -29.71 29.27
C LYS A 105 1.58 -29.18 30.14
N GLU A 106 2.14 -28.02 29.80
CA GLU A 106 3.13 -27.33 30.63
C GLU A 106 2.57 -27.07 32.02
N LYS A 107 1.34 -26.53 32.12
CA LYS A 107 0.70 -26.26 33.41
C LYS A 107 0.45 -27.52 34.21
N GLU A 108 0.00 -28.60 33.57
CA GLU A 108 -0.18 -29.90 34.23
C GLU A 108 1.14 -30.41 34.81
N LEU A 109 2.21 -30.40 34.02
CA LEU A 109 3.55 -30.83 34.46
C LEU A 109 4.15 -29.94 35.55
N GLN A 110 3.95 -28.62 35.48
CA GLN A 110 4.39 -27.69 36.53
C GLN A 110 3.70 -27.99 37.87
N ILE A 111 2.42 -28.37 37.84
CA ILE A 111 1.67 -28.76 39.04
C ILE A 111 2.19 -30.10 39.58
N GLU A 112 2.39 -31.09 38.70
CA GLU A 112 2.85 -32.43 39.06
C GLU A 112 4.27 -32.42 39.64
N LEU A 113 5.19 -31.69 39.01
CA LEU A 113 6.60 -31.62 39.40
C LEU A 113 6.88 -30.54 40.47
N LYS A 114 5.88 -29.72 40.81
CA LYS A 114 6.01 -28.52 41.67
C LYS A 114 7.10 -27.53 41.24
N ASP A 115 7.57 -27.64 40.01
CA ASP A 115 8.57 -26.76 39.43
C ASP A 115 7.88 -25.74 38.52
N ARG A 116 7.86 -24.49 38.98
CA ARG A 116 7.26 -23.36 38.23
C ARG A 116 8.16 -22.84 37.11
N SER A 117 9.41 -23.29 37.03
CA SER A 117 10.38 -22.86 36.02
C SER A 117 10.38 -23.71 34.75
N LEU A 118 9.63 -24.81 34.73
CA LEU A 118 9.57 -25.72 33.60
C LEU A 118 8.79 -25.08 32.44
N VAL A 119 9.50 -24.81 31.34
CA VAL A 119 8.94 -24.29 30.09
C VAL A 119 9.25 -25.33 29.00
N LEU A 120 8.23 -25.79 28.27
CA LEU A 120 8.45 -26.66 27.13
C LEU A 120 8.79 -25.80 25.92
N ASP A 121 9.95 -26.05 25.30
CA ASP A 121 10.26 -25.40 24.03
C ASP A 121 9.24 -25.86 22.99
N ASN A 122 8.45 -24.90 22.53
CA ASN A 122 7.39 -25.18 21.58
C ASN A 122 7.92 -25.22 20.14
N GLY A 123 9.13 -24.71 19.82
CA GLY A 123 9.71 -24.76 18.45
C GLY A 123 8.85 -24.10 17.35
N LEU A 124 7.67 -23.56 17.70
CA LEU A 124 6.61 -23.13 16.79
C LEU A 124 6.75 -21.66 16.36
N ASN A 125 7.83 -20.97 16.74
CA ASN A 125 8.06 -19.57 16.36
C ASN A 125 8.63 -19.45 14.94
N LYS A 126 9.21 -20.54 14.43
CA LYS A 126 9.82 -20.62 13.10
C LYS A 126 9.64 -22.03 12.53
N ILE A 127 9.28 -22.13 11.26
CA ILE A 127 9.27 -23.39 10.50
C ILE A 127 10.28 -23.25 9.36
N VAL A 128 11.26 -24.15 9.29
CA VAL A 128 12.22 -24.22 8.19
C VAL A 128 11.76 -25.29 7.21
N CYS A 129 11.66 -24.92 5.95
CA CYS A 129 11.33 -25.79 4.83
C CYS A 129 12.53 -25.85 3.87
N SER A 130 12.50 -26.77 2.90
CA SER A 130 13.53 -26.87 1.87
C SER A 130 13.62 -25.64 0.94
N THR A 131 12.58 -24.81 0.90
CA THR A 131 12.45 -23.64 0.01
C THR A 131 12.55 -22.30 0.74
N GLY A 132 12.78 -22.32 2.06
CA GLY A 132 12.84 -21.12 2.90
C GLY A 132 12.23 -21.33 4.28
N GLU A 133 11.86 -20.23 4.94
CA GLU A 133 11.37 -20.26 6.32
C GLU A 133 10.09 -19.44 6.52
N LEU A 134 9.23 -19.94 7.40
CA LEU A 134 8.05 -19.25 7.90
C LEU A 134 8.33 -18.75 9.32
N ARG A 135 8.06 -17.47 9.56
CA ARG A 135 8.13 -16.88 10.91
C ARG A 135 6.76 -16.37 11.34
N PHE A 136 6.38 -16.67 12.57
CA PHE A 136 5.13 -16.22 13.15
C PHE A 136 5.32 -14.87 13.84
N ARG A 137 4.41 -13.93 13.56
CA ARG A 137 4.40 -12.61 14.18
C ARG A 137 3.26 -12.53 15.19
N LYS A 138 3.53 -11.88 16.32
CA LYS A 138 2.52 -11.48 17.29
C LYS A 138 1.79 -10.25 16.75
N SER A 139 0.52 -10.06 17.11
CA SER A 139 -0.14 -8.74 17.00
C SER A 139 -0.51 -8.24 18.36
N VAL A 140 -0.45 -6.93 18.53
CA VAL A 140 -0.86 -6.22 19.73
C VAL A 140 -2.09 -5.40 19.38
N ASP A 141 -3.26 -5.85 19.82
CA ASP A 141 -4.49 -5.09 19.66
C ASP A 141 -4.61 -4.13 20.85
N VAL A 142 -4.50 -2.83 20.58
CA VAL A 142 -4.57 -1.77 21.59
C VAL A 142 -5.97 -1.13 21.54
N LYS A 143 -6.72 -1.19 22.65
CA LYS A 143 -8.03 -0.53 22.76
C LYS A 143 -8.04 0.43 23.94
N VAL A 144 -8.25 1.72 23.67
CA VAL A 144 -8.44 2.73 24.72
C VAL A 144 -9.79 2.51 25.40
N THR A 145 -9.78 2.31 26.72
CA THR A 145 -11.00 2.12 27.52
C THR A 145 -11.42 3.42 28.22
N ASN A 146 -10.47 4.24 28.65
CA ASN A 146 -10.78 5.52 29.30
C ASN A 146 -9.75 6.60 28.96
N ARG A 147 -10.15 7.52 28.08
CA ARG A 147 -9.31 8.61 27.56
C ARG A 147 -8.75 9.53 28.66
N ASN A 148 -9.46 9.68 29.78
CA ASN A 148 -9.09 10.62 30.85
C ASN A 148 -7.93 10.11 31.73
N ILE A 149 -7.61 8.82 31.63
CA ILE A 149 -6.54 8.18 32.41
C ILE A 149 -5.34 7.84 31.50
N VAL A 150 -5.50 7.96 30.18
CA VAL A 150 -4.40 7.72 29.23
C VAL A 150 -3.40 8.88 29.33
N PRO A 151 -2.11 8.60 29.62
CA PRO A 151 -1.08 9.62 29.63
C PRO A 151 -1.02 10.36 28.30
N GLU A 152 -0.76 11.67 28.31
CA GLU A 152 -0.73 12.51 27.10
C GLU A 152 0.24 11.97 26.02
N LYS A 153 1.31 11.29 26.46
CA LYS A 153 2.28 10.59 25.60
C LYS A 153 1.62 9.59 24.62
N TYR A 154 0.47 9.01 24.96
CA TYR A 154 -0.24 8.01 24.15
C TYR A 154 -1.57 8.50 23.56
N TRP A 155 -1.83 9.80 23.60
CA TRP A 155 -3.04 10.37 22.95
C TRP A 155 -2.99 10.25 21.43
N ILE A 156 -1.77 10.25 20.87
CA ILE A 156 -1.51 9.82 19.50
C ILE A 156 -1.06 8.37 19.60
N LEU A 157 -1.88 7.44 19.12
CA LEU A 157 -1.57 6.01 19.13
C LEU A 157 -0.45 5.73 18.14
N ASP A 158 0.80 5.77 18.60
CA ASP A 158 1.94 5.24 17.88
C ASP A 158 2.23 3.81 18.35
N GLU A 159 1.84 2.84 17.53
CA GLU A 159 2.02 1.40 17.78
C GLU A 159 3.45 1.05 18.21
N LYS A 160 4.47 1.70 17.65
CA LYS A 160 5.89 1.41 17.96
C LYS A 160 6.28 1.85 19.36
N THR A 161 5.72 2.96 19.85
CA THR A 161 5.99 3.44 21.21
C THR A 161 5.29 2.57 22.23
N ILE A 162 4.08 2.12 21.92
CA ILE A 162 3.28 1.24 22.77
C ILE A 162 3.93 -0.16 22.83
N GLU A 163 4.40 -0.71 21.71
CA GLU A 163 5.13 -1.99 21.69
C GLU A 163 6.44 -1.92 22.49
N LYS A 164 7.22 -0.84 22.39
CA LYS A 164 8.44 -0.65 23.19
C LYS A 164 8.16 -0.58 24.69
N ASP A 165 7.15 0.18 25.09
CA ASP A 165 6.80 0.35 26.50
C ASP A 165 6.16 -0.94 27.08
N LEU A 166 5.45 -1.71 26.24
CA LEU A 166 4.98 -3.07 26.56
C LEU A 166 6.12 -4.08 26.75
N ASP A 167 7.10 -4.08 25.85
CA ASP A 167 8.29 -4.94 25.95
C ASP A 167 9.11 -4.59 27.20
N ALA A 168 9.05 -3.33 27.65
CA ALA A 168 9.64 -2.86 28.91
C ALA A 168 8.80 -3.18 30.15
N GLY A 169 7.61 -3.78 30.00
CA GLY A 169 6.73 -4.17 31.10
C GLY A 169 5.93 -3.03 31.72
N ILE A 170 5.77 -1.90 31.01
CA ILE A 170 5.02 -0.73 31.50
C ILE A 170 3.54 -0.92 31.19
N GLU A 171 2.70 -0.97 32.23
CA GLU A 171 1.24 -0.94 32.07
C GLU A 171 0.77 0.48 31.75
N ILE A 172 0.10 0.66 30.60
CA ILE A 172 -0.45 1.96 30.20
C ILE A 172 -1.86 2.10 30.78
N PRO A 173 -2.08 3.02 31.74
CA PRO A 173 -3.39 3.19 32.34
C PRO A 173 -4.42 3.71 31.32
N GLY A 174 -5.67 3.24 31.41
CA GLY A 174 -6.73 3.59 30.47
C GLY A 174 -6.69 2.86 29.12
N VAL A 175 -5.78 1.91 28.94
CA VAL A 175 -5.61 1.13 27.71
C VAL A 175 -5.73 -0.38 28.01
N LYS A 176 -6.57 -1.07 27.24
CA LYS A 176 -6.66 -2.53 27.25
C LYS A 176 -5.83 -3.08 26.11
N ILE A 177 -4.79 -3.84 26.46
CA ILE A 177 -3.84 -4.41 25.51
C ILE A 177 -4.17 -5.91 25.39
N LYS A 178 -4.40 -6.38 24.17
CA LYS A 178 -4.60 -7.79 23.88
C LYS A 178 -3.49 -8.27 22.95
N ILE A 179 -2.58 -9.08 23.49
CA ILE A 179 -1.49 -9.67 22.71
C ILE A 179 -1.99 -10.98 22.10
N ASN A 180 -2.07 -11.04 20.78
CA ASN A 180 -2.31 -12.29 20.06
C ASN A 180 -0.94 -12.91 19.73
N PRO A 181 -0.57 -14.05 20.33
CA PRO A 181 0.77 -14.62 20.21
C PRO A 181 1.09 -15.16 18.80
N ILE A 182 0.07 -15.32 17.96
CA ILE A 182 0.18 -15.67 16.54
C ILE A 182 -0.92 -14.91 15.81
N ALA A 183 -0.53 -13.90 15.04
CA ALA A 183 -1.46 -13.08 14.26
C ALA A 183 -1.22 -13.18 12.76
N SER A 184 0.03 -13.39 12.33
CA SER A 184 0.36 -13.51 10.92
C SER A 184 1.61 -14.35 10.67
N VAL A 185 1.78 -14.78 9.41
CA VAL A 185 2.93 -15.53 8.93
C VAL A 185 3.69 -14.71 7.89
N ALA A 186 4.98 -14.53 8.15
CA ALA A 186 5.94 -13.98 7.20
C ALA A 186 6.70 -15.13 6.52
N ILE A 187 6.86 -15.01 5.20
CA ILE A 187 7.56 -15.99 4.35
C ILE A 187 8.90 -15.35 3.95
N TYR A 188 9.99 -16.07 4.16
CA TYR A 188 11.31 -15.70 3.66
C TYR A 188 11.79 -16.83 2.75
N ALA A 189 12.05 -16.52 1.48
CA ALA A 189 12.60 -17.47 0.53
C ALA A 189 14.11 -17.55 0.72
N ASP A 190 14.67 -18.77 0.62
CA ASP A 190 16.12 -18.92 0.49
C ASP A 190 16.55 -18.42 -0.89
N LYS A 191 17.60 -17.60 -0.92
CA LYS A 191 18.14 -16.99 -2.14
C LYS A 191 18.92 -17.99 -2.98
#